data_AF-A0A4X1TY94-F1
#
_entry.id   AF-A0A4X1TY94-F1
#
_cell.length_a   1.000
_cell.length_b   1.000
_cell.length_c   1.000
_cell.angle_alpha   90.00
_cell.angle_beta   90.00
_cell.angle_gamma   90.00
#
_symmetry.space_group_name_H-M   'P 1'
#
loop_
_entity.id
_entity.type
_entity.pdbx_description
1 polymer ?
#
loop_
_entity_poly.entity_id
_entity_poly.type
_entity_poly.pdbx_seq_one_letter_code
_entity_poly.pdbx_strand_id
1 'polypeptide(L)'
;MVSENFNIEAPDYLSKESEVLIYARQDPQCTDCFQAFLPVHYRYHRPHCNDEETFIVVNNPDLLMYCDQEFPVLKCWTQSEMTAPCALNSQDICQWNNMKYKSVYKNVTLLVPVGLTIHTSLVCSVTLLVTVLCSALILVAVFTYGHFSL
;
A
#
# COMPACT_ATOMS: atom_id res chain seq x y z
N MET A 1 -4.44 13.11 4.99
CA MET A 1 -5.41 12.46 4.09
C MET A 1 -4.68 11.99 2.85
N VAL A 2 -4.90 10.75 2.42
CA VAL A 2 -4.39 10.26 1.14
C VAL A 2 -5.01 11.11 0.04
N SER A 3 -4.18 11.69 -0.84
CA SER A 3 -4.64 12.57 -1.93
C SER A 3 -5.66 11.85 -2.82
N GLU A 4 -6.70 12.55 -3.28
CA GLU A 4 -7.70 11.98 -4.21
C GLU A 4 -7.08 11.47 -5.52
N ASN A 5 -5.86 11.91 -5.86
CA ASN A 5 -5.10 11.42 -7.00
C ASN A 5 -4.09 10.30 -6.63
N PHE A 6 -4.43 9.45 -5.67
CA PHE A 6 -3.57 8.34 -5.29
C PHE A 6 -3.70 7.18 -6.28
N ASN A 7 -2.69 7.00 -7.13
CA ASN A 7 -2.66 5.88 -8.06
C ASN A 7 -2.37 4.57 -7.30
N ILE A 8 -3.43 3.82 -7.03
CA ILE A 8 -3.37 2.50 -6.38
C ILE A 8 -2.75 1.42 -7.28
N GLU A 9 -2.75 1.62 -8.60
CA GLU A 9 -2.26 0.67 -9.60
C GLU A 9 -0.79 0.90 -10.00
N ALA A 10 -0.20 2.04 -9.62
CA ALA A 10 1.20 2.30 -9.92
C ALA A 10 2.10 1.25 -9.23
N PRO A 11 3.10 0.70 -9.94
CA PRO A 11 4.01 -0.28 -9.34
C PRO A 11 4.90 0.37 -8.29
N ASP A 12 5.46 -0.46 -7.41
CA ASP A 12 6.26 -0.02 -6.26
C ASP A 12 7.37 0.98 -6.65
N TYR A 13 8.16 0.66 -7.67
CA TYR A 13 9.29 1.49 -8.14
C TYR A 13 8.91 2.84 -8.79
N LEU A 14 7.62 3.11 -9.03
CA LEU A 14 7.11 4.41 -9.49
C LEU A 14 6.31 5.14 -8.42
N SER A 15 6.10 4.48 -7.28
CA SER A 15 5.26 4.98 -6.21
C SER A 15 6.09 5.75 -5.20
N LYS A 16 5.45 6.72 -4.54
CA LYS A 16 6.05 7.43 -3.40
C LYS A 16 5.52 6.84 -2.10
N GLU A 17 6.37 6.85 -1.09
CA GLU A 17 5.94 6.53 0.28
C GLU A 17 4.77 7.42 0.69
N SER A 18 3.87 6.87 1.49
CA SER A 18 2.65 7.55 1.91
C SER A 18 2.33 7.21 3.35
N GLU A 19 2.05 8.25 4.12
CA GLU A 19 1.64 8.14 5.51
C GLU A 19 0.12 8.01 5.59
N VAL A 20 -0.34 7.13 6.48
CA VAL A 20 -1.76 6.88 6.72
C VAL A 20 -2.04 7.07 8.19
N LEU A 21 -3.09 7.83 8.49
CA LEU A 21 -3.60 8.02 9.85
C LEU A 21 -4.74 7.04 10.09
N ILE A 22 -4.68 6.31 11.21
CA ILE A 22 -5.70 5.34 11.61
C ILE A 22 -6.18 5.70 13.01
N TYR A 23 -7.49 5.79 13.18
CA TYR A 23 -8.11 6.06 14.47
C TYR A 23 -8.46 4.74 15.15
N ALA A 24 -7.86 4.50 16.31
CA ALA A 24 -8.13 3.31 17.09
C ALA A 24 -9.54 3.35 17.70
N ARG A 25 -10.17 2.18 17.82
CA ARG A 25 -11.46 2.00 18.47
C ARG A 25 -11.26 1.24 19.78
N GLN A 26 -11.99 1.62 20.82
CA GLN A 26 -11.97 0.92 22.09
C GLN A 26 -12.54 -0.50 21.91
N ASP A 27 -11.90 -1.48 22.54
CA ASP A 27 -12.36 -2.87 22.54
C ASP A 27 -13.63 -2.98 23.42
N PRO A 28 -14.74 -3.53 22.91
CA PRO A 28 -15.96 -3.69 23.71
C PRO A 28 -15.80 -4.61 24.92
N GLN A 29 -14.77 -5.47 24.95
CA GLN A 29 -14.52 -6.43 26.04
C GLN A 29 -13.48 -5.94 27.05
N CYS A 30 -12.76 -4.85 26.77
CA CYS A 30 -11.68 -4.35 27.62
C CYS A 30 -11.62 -2.82 27.61
N THR A 31 -11.87 -2.21 28.78
CA THR A 31 -11.94 -0.75 28.95
C THR A 31 -10.64 -0.03 28.55
N ASP A 32 -9.48 -0.64 28.77
CA ASP A 32 -8.17 -0.01 28.51
C ASP A 32 -7.51 -0.53 27.21
N CYS A 33 -8.24 -1.29 26.41
CA CYS A 33 -7.73 -1.86 25.17
C CYS A 33 -8.26 -1.08 23.96
N PHE A 34 -7.36 -0.81 23.02
CA PHE A 34 -7.67 -0.13 21.78
C PHE A 34 -7.19 -0.97 20.59
N GLN A 35 -8.02 -1.07 19.57
CA GLN A 35 -7.75 -1.84 18.36
C GLN A 35 -7.83 -0.92 17.13
N ALA A 36 -6.90 -1.12 16.20
CA ALA A 36 -6.87 -0.43 14.91
C ALA A 36 -6.67 -1.46 13.79
N PHE A 37 -7.27 -1.20 12.64
CA PHE A 37 -7.16 -2.07 11.46
C PHE A 37 -6.51 -1.28 10.34
N LEU A 38 -5.38 -1.79 9.83
CA LEU A 38 -4.69 -1.25 8.65
C LEU A 38 -5.01 -2.17 7.44
N PRO A 39 -5.83 -1.73 6.48
CA PRO A 39 -5.97 -2.43 5.22
C PRO A 39 -4.67 -2.30 4.42
N VAL A 40 -4.13 -3.43 3.95
CA VAL A 40 -2.89 -3.46 3.16
C VAL A 40 -3.23 -3.93 1.75
N HIS A 41 -2.76 -3.19 0.75
CA HIS A 41 -2.82 -3.56 -0.65
C HIS A 41 -1.40 -3.59 -1.22
N TYR A 42 -1.00 -4.74 -1.77
CA TYR A 42 0.35 -4.93 -2.30
C TYR A 42 0.44 -4.42 -3.73
N ARG A 43 1.47 -3.62 -4.00
CA ARG A 43 1.79 -3.17 -5.36
C ARG A 43 2.62 -4.21 -6.10
N TYR A 44 2.57 -4.15 -7.43
CA TYR A 44 3.47 -4.94 -8.27
C TYR A 44 4.92 -4.49 -8.08
N HIS A 45 5.79 -5.47 -7.85
CA HIS A 45 7.23 -5.26 -7.74
C HIS A 45 7.92 -5.68 -9.03
N ARG A 46 9.15 -5.19 -9.23
CA ARG A 46 9.96 -5.62 -10.37
C ARG A 46 10.33 -7.10 -10.24
N PRO A 47 10.46 -7.81 -11.37
CA PRO A 47 11.03 -9.15 -11.35
C PRO A 47 12.47 -9.09 -10.82
N HIS A 48 12.88 -10.14 -10.10
CA HIS A 48 14.21 -10.25 -9.51
C HIS A 48 15.01 -11.38 -10.18
N CYS A 49 16.35 -11.32 -10.09
CA CYS A 49 17.19 -12.28 -10.79
C CYS A 49 17.28 -13.64 -10.08
N ASN A 50 17.34 -13.62 -8.75
CA ASN A 50 17.71 -14.79 -7.96
C ASN A 50 16.59 -15.27 -7.03
N ASP A 51 15.69 -14.37 -6.64
CA ASP A 51 14.68 -14.64 -5.63
C ASP A 51 13.29 -14.50 -6.24
N GLU A 52 12.40 -15.43 -5.89
CA GLU A 52 10.98 -15.41 -6.29
C GLU A 52 10.14 -14.55 -5.35
N GLU A 53 10.76 -13.95 -4.33
CA GLU A 53 10.09 -13.16 -3.30
C GLU A 53 10.88 -11.89 -2.99
N THR A 54 10.16 -10.82 -2.66
CA THR A 54 10.71 -9.58 -2.11
C THR A 54 10.10 -9.30 -0.74
N PHE A 55 10.90 -8.73 0.15
CA PHE A 55 10.50 -8.41 1.51
C PHE A 55 10.11 -6.94 1.61
N ILE A 56 8.92 -6.68 2.15
CA ILE A 56 8.47 -5.33 2.48
C ILE A 56 8.36 -5.23 3.99
N VAL A 57 8.94 -4.17 4.56
CA VAL A 57 8.90 -3.93 6.00
C VAL A 57 7.88 -2.83 6.29
N VAL A 58 6.83 -3.17 7.02
CA VAL A 58 5.92 -2.19 7.62
C VAL A 58 6.48 -1.83 8.97
N ASN A 59 6.96 -0.60 9.08
CA ASN A 59 7.50 -0.08 10.33
C ASN A 59 6.41 0.01 11.41
N ASN A 60 6.83 -0.08 12.66
CA ASN A 60 5.93 0.16 13.79
C ASN A 60 5.31 1.57 13.69
N PRO A 61 4.01 1.73 13.95
CA PRO A 61 3.33 3.01 13.81
C PRO A 61 3.75 3.98 14.92
N ASP A 62 3.67 5.28 14.65
CA ASP A 62 3.68 6.28 15.71
C ASP A 62 2.32 6.30 16.42
N LEU A 63 2.35 6.35 17.76
CA LEU A 63 1.13 6.42 18.56
C LEU A 63 0.85 7.87 18.92
N LEU A 64 -0.21 8.43 18.35
CA LEU A 64 -0.64 9.80 18.62
C LEU A 64 -1.78 9.79 19.64
N MET A 65 -1.68 10.63 20.66
CA MET A 65 -2.72 10.80 21.66
C MET A 65 -3.09 12.28 21.82
N TYR A 66 -4.40 12.56 21.76
CA TYR A 66 -4.97 13.85 22.12
C TYR A 66 -5.17 13.88 23.64
N CYS A 67 -4.71 14.95 24.29
CA CYS A 67 -4.78 15.07 25.74
C CYS A 67 -5.68 16.26 26.10
N ASP A 68 -6.84 15.95 26.70
CA ASP A 68 -7.75 16.97 27.20
C ASP A 68 -7.26 17.51 28.56
N GLN A 69 -7.62 18.75 28.86
CA GLN A 69 -7.25 19.47 30.09
C GLN A 69 -7.79 18.78 31.36
N GLU A 70 -8.88 18.01 31.24
CA GLU A 70 -9.53 17.29 32.34
C GLU A 70 -8.87 15.96 32.71
N PHE A 71 -7.91 15.46 31.91
CA PHE A 71 -7.09 14.28 32.24
C PHE A 71 -5.64 14.69 32.55
N PRO A 72 -5.33 15.05 33.81
CA PRO A 72 -3.99 15.41 34.23
C PRO A 72 -3.14 14.15 34.45
N VAL A 73 -3.02 13.28 33.45
CA VAL A 73 -2.00 12.22 33.48
C VAL A 73 -0.68 12.86 33.07
N LEU A 74 -0.15 13.72 33.95
CA LEU A 74 1.21 14.26 34.22
C LEU A 74 2.38 14.09 33.21
N LYS A 75 2.18 13.67 31.96
CA LYS A 75 3.22 13.23 31.02
C LYS A 75 2.94 13.54 29.55
N CYS A 76 1.72 13.92 29.14
CA CYS A 76 1.45 14.29 27.73
C CYS A 76 2.33 15.45 27.23
N TRP A 77 2.64 16.40 28.11
CA TRP A 77 3.22 17.70 27.76
C TRP A 77 4.73 17.70 27.53
N THR A 78 5.39 16.53 27.58
CA THR A 78 6.86 16.43 27.44
C THR A 78 7.31 15.84 26.10
N GLN A 79 6.39 15.61 25.17
CA GLN A 79 6.65 14.95 23.88
C GLN A 79 6.39 15.88 22.69
N SER A 80 6.92 15.49 21.52
CA SER A 80 6.82 16.30 20.30
C SER A 80 5.37 16.46 19.86
N GLU A 81 4.99 17.70 19.60
CA GLU A 81 3.67 18.11 19.14
C GLU A 81 3.57 17.93 17.60
N MET A 82 2.52 17.26 17.14
CA MET A 82 2.24 17.02 15.72
C MET A 82 0.80 17.46 15.41
N THR A 83 0.60 18.07 14.24
CA THR A 83 -0.73 18.46 13.76
C THR A 83 -1.34 17.36 12.91
N ALA A 84 -2.57 16.95 13.24
CA ALA A 84 -3.33 15.97 12.46
C ALA A 84 -4.84 16.18 12.63
N PRO A 85 -5.68 15.70 11.71
CA PRO A 85 -7.13 15.84 11.83
C PRO A 85 -7.66 15.23 13.14
N CYS A 86 -8.60 15.91 13.79
CA CYS A 86 -9.15 15.49 15.09
C CYS A 86 -9.92 14.16 15.01
N ALA A 87 -10.56 13.90 13.87
CA ALA A 87 -11.33 12.68 13.61
C ALA A 87 -11.29 12.33 12.12
N LEU A 88 -11.62 11.09 11.78
CA LEU A 88 -11.55 10.54 10.42
C LEU A 88 -12.22 11.43 9.35
N ASN A 89 -13.39 12.00 9.68
CA ASN A 89 -14.21 12.81 8.77
C ASN A 89 -14.25 14.30 9.17
N SER A 90 -13.42 14.74 10.12
CA SER A 90 -13.35 16.14 10.50
C SER A 90 -12.32 16.89 9.66
N GLN A 91 -12.63 18.13 9.31
CA GLN A 91 -11.67 19.08 8.72
C GLN A 91 -10.86 19.81 9.80
N ASP A 92 -11.27 19.71 11.07
CA ASP A 92 -10.60 20.34 12.20
C ASP A 92 -9.25 19.66 12.45
N ILE A 93 -8.23 20.50 12.67
CA ILE A 93 -6.87 20.06 12.98
C ILE A 93 -6.66 20.17 14.49
N CYS A 94 -6.25 19.06 15.09
CA CYS A 94 -5.92 18.97 16.51
C CYS A 94 -4.40 18.90 16.69
N GLN A 95 -3.95 19.31 17.88
CA GLN A 95 -2.60 19.08 18.34
C GLN A 95 -2.52 17.72 19.03
N TRP A 96 -1.65 16.85 18.53
CA TRP A 96 -1.46 15.51 19.02
C TRP A 96 -0.06 15.37 19.63
N ASN A 97 0.05 14.55 20.67
CA ASN A 97 1.33 14.21 21.28
C ASN A 97 1.80 12.85 20.78
N ASN A 98 3.06 12.75 20.33
CA ASN A 98 3.65 11.48 19.94
C ASN A 98 4.14 10.69 21.17
N MET A 99 3.45 9.60 21.47
CA MET A 99 3.69 8.74 22.61
C MET A 99 4.80 7.73 22.37
N LYS A 100 5.79 7.72 23.27
CA LYS A 100 6.74 6.61 23.37
C LYS A 100 6.05 5.39 23.97
N TYR A 101 6.11 4.27 23.26
CA TYR A 101 5.59 3.00 23.72
C TYR A 101 6.62 1.88 23.55
N LYS A 102 6.41 0.78 24.28
CA LYS A 102 7.20 -0.44 24.09
C LYS A 102 6.44 -1.37 23.16
N SER A 103 6.91 -1.49 21.91
CA SER A 103 6.32 -2.47 20.99
C SER A 103 6.57 -3.89 21.48
N VAL A 104 5.52 -4.72 21.44
CA VAL A 104 5.61 -6.15 21.77
C VAL A 104 6.23 -6.94 20.61
N TYR A 105 5.91 -6.55 19.39
CA TYR A 105 6.39 -7.19 18.16
C TYR A 105 7.38 -6.27 17.42
N LYS A 106 8.32 -6.87 16.70
CA LYS A 106 9.18 -6.13 15.75
C LYS A 106 8.35 -5.70 14.53
N ASN A 107 8.95 -4.91 13.65
CA ASN A 107 8.35 -4.52 12.37
C ASN A 107 7.73 -5.73 11.66
N VAL A 108 6.61 -5.50 10.99
CA VAL A 108 5.90 -6.55 10.25
C VAL A 108 6.57 -6.68 8.90
N THR A 109 7.13 -7.87 8.62
CA THR A 109 7.69 -8.17 7.30
C THR A 109 6.68 -8.95 6.47
N LEU A 110 6.44 -8.48 5.27
CA LEU A 110 5.51 -9.07 4.31
C LEU A 110 6.31 -9.64 3.14
N LEU A 111 5.97 -10.86 2.74
CA LEU A 111 6.55 -11.55 1.59
C LEU A 111 5.68 -11.29 0.37
N VAL A 112 6.26 -10.71 -0.68
CA VAL A 112 5.57 -10.45 -1.94
C VAL A 112 6.22 -11.28 -3.04
N PRO A 113 5.46 -12.15 -3.73
CA PRO A 113 6.01 -12.94 -4.83
C PRO A 113 6.34 -12.04 -6.02
N VAL A 114 7.47 -12.30 -6.66
CA VAL A 114 7.96 -11.58 -7.85
C VAL A 114 8.34 -12.55 -8.96
N GLY A 115 8.26 -12.07 -10.21
CA GLY A 115 8.72 -12.85 -11.35
C GLY A 115 10.25 -12.96 -11.40
N LEU A 116 10.75 -14.01 -12.05
CA LEU A 116 12.19 -14.15 -12.29
C LEU A 116 12.59 -13.52 -13.63
N THR A 117 13.65 -12.70 -13.61
CA THR A 117 14.16 -12.05 -14.83
C THR A 117 14.71 -13.05 -15.84
N ILE A 118 15.13 -14.25 -15.41
CA ILE A 118 15.63 -15.30 -16.30
C ILE A 118 14.58 -15.78 -17.32
N HIS A 119 13.29 -15.72 -16.95
CA HIS A 119 12.20 -16.12 -17.82
C HIS A 119 11.82 -15.04 -18.84
N THR A 120 12.35 -13.82 -18.72
CA THR A 120 11.99 -12.69 -19.59
C THR A 120 12.17 -13.02 -21.06
N SER A 121 13.33 -13.55 -21.46
CA SER A 121 13.61 -13.85 -22.87
C SER A 121 12.65 -14.90 -23.44
N LEU A 122 12.38 -15.96 -22.68
CA LEU A 122 11.45 -17.03 -23.07
C LEU A 122 10.03 -16.49 -23.21
N VAL A 123 9.53 -15.79 -22.18
CA VAL A 123 8.18 -15.22 -22.16
C VAL A 123 7.99 -14.24 -23.30
N CYS A 124 8.95 -13.32 -23.52
CA CYS A 124 8.91 -12.37 -24.62
C CYS A 124 8.89 -13.07 -25.98
N SER A 125 9.75 -14.07 -26.19
CA SER A 125 9.84 -14.78 -27.47
C SER A 125 8.56 -15.55 -27.78
N VAL A 126 8.01 -16.28 -26.80
CA VAL A 126 6.75 -17.03 -26.96
C VAL A 126 5.58 -16.08 -27.19
N THR A 127 5.49 -14.99 -26.42
CA THR A 127 4.42 -14.00 -26.57
C THR A 127 4.47 -13.34 -27.95
N LEU A 128 5.66 -12.97 -28.43
CA LEU A 128 5.87 -12.41 -29.76
C LEU A 128 5.42 -13.40 -30.85
N LEU A 129 5.87 -14.65 -30.77
CA LEU A 129 5.53 -15.69 -31.73
C LEU A 129 4.00 -15.88 -31.82
N VAL A 130 3.35 -16.06 -30.66
CA VAL A 130 1.89 -16.24 -30.59
C VAL A 130 1.17 -15.01 -31.15
N THR A 131 1.63 -13.80 -30.80
CA THR A 131 1.04 -12.54 -31.29
C THR A 131 1.14 -12.44 -32.82
N VAL A 132 2.30 -12.77 -33.41
CA VAL A 132 2.50 -12.76 -34.87
C VAL A 132 1.60 -13.80 -35.55
N LEU A 133 1.53 -15.02 -35.01
CA LEU A 133 0.67 -16.08 -35.55
C LEU A 133 -0.81 -15.68 -35.51
N CYS A 134 -1.30 -15.20 -34.36
CA CYS A 134 -2.68 -14.73 -34.22
C CYS A 134 -2.97 -13.58 -35.19
N SER A 135 -2.06 -12.61 -35.30
CA SER A 135 -2.23 -11.47 -36.21
C SER A 135 -2.27 -11.92 -37.67
N ALA A 136 -1.42 -12.86 -38.07
CA ALA A 136 -1.41 -13.42 -39.42
C ALA A 136 -2.71 -14.18 -39.73
N LEU A 137 -3.21 -14.99 -38.79
CA LEU A 137 -4.49 -15.70 -38.95
C LEU A 137 -5.66 -14.72 -39.09
N ILE A 138 -5.70 -13.67 -38.28
CA ILE A 138 -6.72 -12.60 -38.39
C ILE A 138 -6.61 -11.92 -39.76
N LEU A 139 -5.40 -11.58 -40.20
CA LEU A 139 -5.18 -10.93 -41.49
C LEU A 139 -5.66 -11.82 -42.65
N VAL A 140 -5.34 -13.11 -42.62
CA VAL A 140 -5.80 -14.09 -43.62
C VAL A 140 -7.32 -14.20 -43.62
N ALA A 141 -7.95 -14.24 -42.45
CA ALA A 141 -9.41 -14.28 -42.33
C ALA A 141 -10.04 -13.00 -42.93
N VAL A 142 -9.48 -11.83 -42.65
CA VAL A 142 -9.93 -10.55 -43.21
C VAL A 142 -9.77 -10.53 -44.73
N PHE A 143 -8.68 -11.03 -45.31
CA PHE A 143 -8.53 -11.11 -46.77
C PHE A 143 -9.46 -12.13 -47.43
N THR A 144 -9.75 -13.23 -46.74
CA THR A 144 -10.55 -14.33 -47.33
C THR A 144 -12.05 -14.06 -47.23
N TYR A 145 -12.49 -13.44 -46.14
CA TYR A 145 -13.92 -13.27 -45.83
C TYR A 145 -14.35 -11.80 -45.74
N GLY A 146 -13.42 -10.85 -45.78
CA GLY A 146 -13.71 -9.43 -45.76
C GLY A 146 -14.32 -8.99 -47.08
N HIS A 147 -15.54 -8.48 -47.04
CA HIS A 147 -16.12 -7.74 -48.15
C HIS A 147 -15.54 -6.33 -48.17
N PHE A 148 -14.48 -6.13 -48.95
CA PHE A 148 -13.97 -4.80 -49.26
C PHE A 148 -14.86 -4.16 -50.32
N SER A 149 -15.86 -3.38 -49.91
CA SER A 149 -16.54 -2.45 -50.81
C SER A 149 -15.61 -1.27 -51.07
N LEU A 150 -15.13 -1.13 -52.31
CA LEU A 150 -14.50 0.10 -52.79
C LEU A 150 -15.60 1.14 -53.09
#